data_AF-A0A352ISS1-F1
#
_entry.id   AF-A0A352ISS1-F1
#
_cell.length_a   1.000
_cell.length_b   1.000
_cell.length_c   1.000
_cell.angle_alpha   90.00
_cell.angle_beta   90.00
_cell.angle_gamma   90.00
#
_symmetry.space_group_name_H-M   'P 1'
#
loop_
_entity.id
_entity.type
_entity.pdbx_description
1 polymer ?
#
loop_
_entity_poly.entity_id
_entity_poly.type
_entity_poly.pdbx_seq_one_letter_code
_entity_poly.pdbx_strand_id
1 'polypeptide(L)'
;FVAGIEESGARGVVLFNRFYQPDMDLDELELSREVVLSTSAELPLRLHAAAMLFGQTTLEMAVSGGVHSGDDAAKAILSGASAVQVVSAVLSEGTGALSRITREMTARLSGMGYRSLAEARGVLSMANAPNARTWERLNYARLLHGWK
;
A
#
# COMPACT_ATOMS: atom_id res chain seq x y z
N PHE A 1 -14.09 11.60 5.98
CA PHE A 1 -14.48 10.27 5.46
C PHE A 1 -14.19 9.16 6.47
N VAL A 2 -12.92 8.87 6.80
CA VAL A 2 -12.55 7.77 7.73
C VAL A 2 -13.27 7.86 9.08
N ALA A 3 -13.27 9.03 9.72
CA ALA A 3 -14.02 9.24 10.97
C ALA A 3 -15.52 8.91 10.83
N GLY A 4 -16.15 9.29 9.72
CA GLY A 4 -17.59 9.03 9.50
C GLY A 4 -17.92 7.54 9.32
N ILE A 5 -17.05 6.77 8.66
CA ILE A 5 -17.25 5.31 8.56
C ILE A 5 -16.97 4.60 9.88
N GLU A 6 -16.04 5.11 10.69
CA GLU A 6 -15.75 4.63 12.03
C GLU A 6 -16.94 4.87 12.98
N GLU A 7 -17.50 6.08 12.97
CA GLU A 7 -18.72 6.44 13.70
C GLU A 7 -19.93 5.59 13.27
N SER A 8 -19.95 5.14 12.02
CA SER A 8 -20.99 4.23 11.49
C SER A 8 -20.82 2.77 11.96
N GLY A 9 -19.79 2.46 12.76
CA GLY A 9 -19.55 1.14 13.32
C GLY A 9 -18.72 0.20 12.43
N ALA A 10 -18.05 0.72 11.40
CA ALA A 10 -17.09 -0.08 10.65
C ALA A 10 -15.94 -0.56 11.56
N ARG A 11 -15.34 -1.71 11.23
CA ARG A 11 -14.17 -2.24 11.96
C ARG A 11 -12.88 -2.20 11.15
N GLY A 12 -12.97 -1.86 9.87
CA GLY A 12 -11.81 -1.72 9.02
C GLY A 12 -12.10 -1.01 7.71
N VAL A 13 -11.02 -0.65 7.02
CA VAL A 13 -11.06 0.08 5.75
C VAL A 13 -9.95 -0.44 4.81
N VAL A 14 -10.24 -0.48 3.51
CA VAL A 14 -9.27 -0.88 2.46
C VAL A 14 -8.76 0.37 1.73
N LEU A 15 -7.44 0.48 1.56
CA LEU A 15 -6.72 1.62 0.97
C LEU A 15 -5.87 1.14 -0.22
N PHE A 16 -6.20 1.37 -1.49
CA PHE A 16 -7.41 1.95 -2.10
C PHE A 16 -7.84 1.03 -3.26
N ASN A 17 -9.12 1.10 -3.64
CA ASN A 17 -9.55 0.45 -4.86
C ASN A 17 -8.86 1.09 -6.09
N ARG A 18 -8.51 0.27 -7.08
CA ARG A 18 -8.05 0.74 -8.38
C ARG A 18 -9.26 0.78 -9.33
N PHE A 19 -9.51 1.93 -9.93
CA PHE A 19 -10.53 2.02 -10.97
C PHE A 19 -9.99 1.44 -12.27
N TYR A 20 -10.78 0.59 -12.93
CA TYR A 20 -10.53 0.23 -14.32
C TYR A 20 -10.99 1.41 -15.17
N GLN A 21 -10.03 2.11 -15.75
CA GLN A 21 -10.29 3.20 -16.67
C GLN A 21 -10.01 2.67 -18.08
N PRO A 22 -11.02 2.58 -18.95
CA PRO A 22 -10.79 2.29 -20.36
C PRO A 22 -9.97 3.43 -20.97
N ASP A 23 -9.06 3.08 -21.87
CA ASP A 23 -8.35 4.06 -22.69
C ASP A 23 -9.11 4.26 -24.01
N MET A 24 -8.71 5.24 -24.80
CA MET A 24 -9.27 5.46 -26.14
C MET A 24 -8.38 4.81 -27.19
N ASP A 25 -8.94 3.86 -27.94
CA ASP A 25 -8.33 3.35 -29.16
C ASP A 25 -8.57 4.37 -30.28
N LEU A 26 -7.51 5.06 -30.72
CA LEU A 26 -7.60 6.08 -31.75
C LEU A 26 -7.68 5.51 -33.17
N ASP A 27 -7.28 4.25 -33.35
CA ASP A 27 -7.30 3.58 -34.64
C ASP A 27 -8.70 3.00 -34.92
N GLU A 28 -9.31 2.37 -33.92
CA GLU A 28 -10.65 1.76 -34.02
C GLU A 28 -11.78 2.71 -33.56
N LEU A 29 -11.45 3.87 -32.96
CA LEU A 29 -12.41 4.83 -32.39
C LEU A 29 -13.33 4.23 -31.32
N GLU A 30 -12.82 3.29 -30.53
CA GLU A 30 -13.54 2.61 -29.45
C GLU A 30 -12.87 2.82 -28.08
N LEU A 31 -13.59 2.49 -27.01
CA LEU A 31 -13.01 2.40 -25.67
C LEU A 31 -12.31 1.05 -25.50
N SER A 32 -11.03 1.07 -25.16
CA SER A 32 -10.27 -0.14 -24.85
C SER A 32 -10.86 -0.84 -23.63
N ARG A 33 -11.05 -2.16 -23.73
CA ARG A 33 -11.62 -2.99 -22.66
C ARG A 33 -10.58 -3.83 -21.94
N GLU A 34 -9.32 -3.44 -22.07
CA GLU A 34 -8.21 -4.22 -21.55
C GLU A 34 -8.05 -4.06 -20.03
N VAL A 35 -7.83 -5.19 -19.36
CA VAL A 35 -7.52 -5.20 -17.94
C VAL A 35 -6.04 -4.85 -17.78
N VAL A 36 -5.76 -3.57 -17.53
CA VAL A 36 -4.40 -3.15 -17.16
C VAL A 36 -4.14 -3.55 -15.71
N LEU A 37 -3.19 -4.47 -15.50
CA LEU A 37 -2.77 -4.89 -14.16
C LEU A 37 -2.00 -3.77 -13.44
N SER A 38 -2.15 -3.70 -12.11
CA SER A 38 -1.35 -2.76 -11.32
C SER A 38 0.13 -3.13 -11.34
N THR A 39 0.98 -2.17 -10.99
CA THR A 39 2.40 -2.41 -10.70
C THR A 39 2.77 -1.83 -9.33
N SER A 40 3.95 -2.18 -8.80
CA SER A 40 4.45 -1.62 -7.53
C SER A 40 4.58 -0.09 -7.52
N ALA A 41 4.57 0.56 -8.70
CA ALA A 41 4.55 2.02 -8.80
C ALA A 41 3.28 2.67 -8.22
N GLU A 42 2.18 1.92 -8.10
CA GLU A 42 0.92 2.41 -7.53
C GLU A 42 0.88 2.37 -6.00
N LEU A 43 1.80 1.64 -5.37
CA LEU A 43 1.83 1.40 -3.93
C LEU A 43 2.10 2.65 -3.06
N PRO A 44 2.99 3.60 -3.43
CA PRO A 44 3.39 4.70 -2.55
C PRO A 44 2.24 5.55 -2.00
N LEU A 45 1.22 5.84 -2.82
CA LEU A 45 0.04 6.59 -2.36
C LEU A 45 -0.71 5.86 -1.24
N ARG A 46 -0.79 4.54 -1.33
CA ARG A 46 -1.51 3.68 -0.37
C ARG A 46 -0.72 3.55 0.93
N LEU A 47 0.61 3.43 0.83
CA LEU A 47 1.50 3.45 2.00
C LEU A 47 1.39 4.77 2.75
N HIS A 48 1.39 5.89 2.01
CA HIS A 48 1.24 7.21 2.60
C HIS A 48 -0.09 7.35 3.35
N ALA A 49 -1.20 6.94 2.75
CA ALA A 49 -2.51 6.96 3.41
C ALA A 49 -2.54 6.09 4.68
N ALA A 50 -2.00 4.87 4.62
CA ALA A 50 -1.89 4.00 5.79
C ALA A 50 -1.04 4.63 6.90
N ALA A 51 0.12 5.20 6.54
CA ALA A 51 1.04 5.86 7.48
C ALA A 51 0.45 7.10 8.13
N MET A 52 -0.40 7.86 7.40
CA MET A 52 -1.12 9.01 7.95
C MET A 52 -2.25 8.59 8.89
N LEU A 53 -2.99 7.54 8.55
CA LEU A 53 -4.17 7.11 9.32
C LEU A 53 -3.79 6.28 10.56
N PHE A 54 -2.63 5.63 10.56
CA PHE A 54 -2.20 4.84 11.70
C PHE A 54 -2.08 5.69 12.97
N GLY A 55 -2.80 5.29 14.02
CA GLY A 55 -2.90 6.03 15.28
C GLY A 55 -3.87 7.21 15.26
N GLN A 56 -4.50 7.51 14.11
CA GLN A 56 -5.55 8.53 13.97
C GLN A 56 -6.97 7.92 13.91
N THR A 57 -7.07 6.59 13.79
CA THR A 57 -8.33 5.83 13.77
C THR A 57 -8.11 4.49 14.47
N THR A 58 -9.19 3.90 15.01
CA THR A 58 -9.18 2.55 15.59
C THR A 58 -9.49 1.46 14.56
N LEU A 59 -9.82 1.84 13.32
CA LEU A 59 -10.11 0.92 12.23
C LEU A 59 -8.87 0.11 11.83
N GLU A 60 -9.07 -1.19 11.61
CA GLU A 60 -8.06 -2.04 10.98
C GLU A 60 -7.92 -1.68 9.50
N MET A 61 -6.70 -1.51 9.02
CA MET A 61 -6.45 -1.06 7.65
C MET A 61 -5.92 -2.21 6.78
N ALA A 62 -6.47 -2.38 5.58
CA ALA A 62 -5.89 -3.24 4.56
C ALA A 62 -5.32 -2.41 3.41
N VAL A 63 -4.09 -2.68 2.99
CA VAL A 63 -3.52 -2.07 1.78
C VAL A 63 -3.77 -2.97 0.59
N SER A 64 -4.27 -2.38 -0.51
CA SER A 64 -4.62 -3.09 -1.74
C SER A 64 -4.13 -2.34 -2.96
N GLY A 65 -3.59 -3.04 -3.96
CA GLY A 65 -3.06 -2.47 -5.20
C GLY A 65 -1.57 -2.16 -5.14
N GLY A 66 -0.83 -2.60 -6.16
CA GLY A 66 0.62 -2.39 -6.27
C GLY A 66 1.49 -3.27 -5.37
N VAL A 67 1.00 -4.43 -4.91
CA VAL A 67 1.81 -5.39 -4.13
C VAL A 67 2.21 -6.57 -5.02
N HIS A 68 3.50 -6.68 -5.32
CA HIS A 68 4.05 -7.73 -6.19
C HIS A 68 5.21 -8.52 -5.56
N SER A 69 5.76 -8.02 -4.45
CA SER A 69 6.91 -8.58 -3.75
C SER A 69 6.69 -8.63 -2.24
N GLY A 70 7.51 -9.42 -1.54
CA GLY A 70 7.55 -9.37 -0.08
C GLY A 70 7.97 -8.02 0.49
N ASP A 71 8.81 -7.26 -0.21
CA ASP A 71 9.19 -5.89 0.19
C ASP A 71 8.00 -4.94 0.12
N ASP A 72 7.15 -5.07 -0.91
CA ASP A 72 5.92 -4.28 -1.03
C ASP A 72 4.94 -4.59 0.11
N ALA A 73 4.75 -5.86 0.43
CA ALA A 73 3.93 -6.28 1.55
C ALA A 73 4.52 -5.82 2.90
N ALA A 74 5.84 -5.91 3.07
CA ALA A 74 6.53 -5.42 4.27
C ALA A 74 6.34 -3.91 4.45
N LYS A 75 6.51 -3.11 3.38
CA LYS A 75 6.24 -1.66 3.41
C LYS A 75 4.81 -1.36 3.87
N ALA A 76 3.81 -2.11 3.40
CA ALA A 76 2.43 -1.93 3.82
C ALA A 76 2.24 -2.16 5.32
N ILE A 77 2.78 -3.26 5.86
CA ILE A 77 2.74 -3.54 7.31
C ILE A 77 3.45 -2.44 8.10
N LEU A 78 4.68 -2.09 7.73
CA LEU A 78 5.47 -1.06 8.40
C LEU A 78 4.77 0.31 8.38
N SER A 79 3.96 0.58 7.34
CA SER A 79 3.16 1.81 7.23
C SER A 79 1.88 1.78 8.07
N GLY A 80 1.52 0.65 8.67
CA GLY A 80 0.35 0.53 9.56
C GLY A 80 -0.76 -0.39 9.06
N ALA A 81 -0.58 -1.01 7.89
CA ALA A 81 -1.53 -2.00 7.41
C ALA A 81 -1.55 -3.23 8.35
N SER A 82 -2.75 -3.79 8.50
CA SER A 82 -3.02 -4.99 9.27
C SER A 82 -3.25 -6.20 8.37
N ALA A 83 -3.66 -5.93 7.12
CA ALA A 83 -3.73 -6.90 6.05
C ALA A 83 -3.20 -6.30 4.74
N VAL A 84 -2.76 -7.17 3.84
CA VAL A 84 -2.29 -6.80 2.50
C VAL A 84 -3.05 -7.63 1.47
N GLN A 85 -3.66 -6.97 0.49
CA GLN A 85 -4.38 -7.62 -0.60
C GLN A 85 -3.51 -7.67 -1.86
N VAL A 86 -3.45 -8.85 -2.47
CA VAL A 86 -2.63 -9.13 -3.66
C VAL A 86 -3.54 -9.68 -4.74
N VAL A 87 -3.65 -8.96 -5.86
CA VAL A 87 -4.52 -9.34 -7.00
C VAL A 87 -3.70 -9.45 -8.28
N SER A 88 -3.10 -8.36 -8.75
CA SER A 88 -2.36 -8.33 -10.02
C SER A 88 -1.23 -9.36 -10.09
N ALA A 89 -0.47 -9.56 -9.00
CA ALA A 89 0.55 -10.60 -8.96
C ALA A 89 -0.04 -12.01 -9.02
N VAL A 90 -1.21 -12.25 -8.41
CA VAL A 90 -1.92 -13.54 -8.50
C VAL A 90 -2.45 -13.78 -9.92
N LEU A 91 -2.97 -12.76 -10.58
CA LEU A 91 -3.42 -12.86 -11.97
C LEU A 91 -2.25 -13.12 -12.94
N SER A 92 -1.09 -12.53 -12.67
CA SER A 92 0.09 -12.66 -13.54
C SER A 92 0.89 -13.95 -13.30
N GLU A 93 1.02 -14.41 -12.06
CA GLU A 93 1.93 -15.50 -11.67
C GLU A 93 1.19 -16.73 -11.10
N GLY A 94 -0.14 -16.64 -10.94
CA GLY A 94 -0.95 -17.66 -10.28
C GLY A 94 -0.91 -17.59 -8.74
N THR A 95 -1.54 -18.57 -8.09
CA THR A 95 -1.68 -18.60 -6.62
C THR A 95 -0.35 -18.73 -5.87
N GLY A 96 0.72 -19.20 -6.55
CA GLY A 96 2.07 -19.27 -6.00
C GLY A 96 2.64 -17.91 -5.57
N ALA A 97 2.13 -16.80 -6.13
CA ALA A 97 2.49 -15.45 -5.73
C ALA A 97 2.25 -15.20 -4.23
N LEU A 98 1.15 -15.72 -3.66
CA LEU A 98 0.83 -15.53 -2.25
C LEU A 98 1.90 -16.15 -1.35
N SER A 99 2.22 -17.43 -1.56
CA SER A 99 3.24 -18.13 -0.78
C SER A 99 4.62 -17.49 -0.92
N ARG A 100 4.98 -17.04 -2.12
CA ARG A 100 6.23 -16.32 -2.39
C ARG A 100 6.30 -15.00 -1.61
N ILE A 101 5.30 -14.14 -1.77
CA ILE A 101 5.24 -12.82 -1.13
C ILE A 101 5.19 -12.96 0.40
N THR A 102 4.41 -13.90 0.94
CA THR A 102 4.36 -14.15 2.40
C THR A 102 5.73 -14.57 2.93
N ARG A 103 6.44 -15.47 2.25
CA ARG A 103 7.79 -15.92 2.65
C ARG A 103 8.79 -14.78 2.59
N GLU A 104 8.81 -14.04 1.49
CA GLU A 104 9.71 -12.89 1.30
C GLU A 104 9.47 -11.80 2.35
N MET A 105 8.20 -11.45 2.62
CA MET A 105 7.83 -10.47 3.65
C MET A 105 8.27 -10.93 5.03
N THR A 106 8.03 -12.20 5.37
CA THR A 106 8.43 -12.78 6.66
C THR A 106 9.95 -12.73 6.84
N ALA A 107 10.70 -13.09 5.79
CA ALA A 107 12.16 -13.01 5.81
C ALA A 107 12.64 -11.57 5.94
N ARG A 108 11.99 -10.62 5.23
CA ARG A 108 12.33 -9.21 5.28
C ARG A 108 12.13 -8.61 6.67
N LEU A 109 10.96 -8.82 7.26
CA LEU A 109 10.63 -8.31 8.61
C LEU A 109 11.51 -8.94 9.68
N SER A 110 11.74 -10.26 9.62
CA SER A 110 12.67 -10.95 10.52
C SER A 110 14.09 -10.44 10.39
N GLY A 111 14.56 -10.17 9.17
CA GLY A 111 15.88 -9.61 8.90
C GLY A 111 16.06 -8.19 9.44
N MET A 112 14.97 -7.44 9.63
CA MET A 112 14.96 -6.14 10.31
C MET A 112 14.83 -6.26 11.84
N GLY A 113 14.69 -7.47 12.38
CA GLY A 113 14.61 -7.74 13.82
C GLY A 113 13.20 -7.82 14.39
N TYR A 114 12.15 -7.74 13.57
CA TYR A 114 10.76 -7.89 14.04
C TYR A 114 10.38 -9.36 14.18
N ARG A 115 9.80 -9.73 15.32
CA ARG A 115 9.40 -11.12 15.62
C ARG A 115 7.91 -11.37 15.36
N SER A 116 7.13 -10.31 15.19
CA SER A 116 5.71 -10.39 14.86
C SER A 116 5.26 -9.20 14.02
N LEU A 117 4.13 -9.35 13.32
CA LEU A 117 3.52 -8.22 12.61
C LEU A 117 3.11 -7.10 13.57
N ALA A 118 2.71 -7.42 14.81
CA ALA A 118 2.36 -6.43 15.82
C ALA A 118 3.54 -5.52 16.20
N GLU A 119 4.76 -6.07 16.27
CA GLU A 119 5.99 -5.27 16.52
C GLU A 119 6.37 -4.39 15.32
N ALA A 120 6.10 -4.87 14.09
CA ALA A 120 6.44 -4.14 12.87
C ALA A 120 5.39 -3.09 12.47
N ARG A 121 4.12 -3.30 12.84
CA ARG A 121 2.99 -2.53 12.30
C ARG A 121 3.10 -1.05 12.68
N GLY A 122 3.14 -0.18 11.66
CA GLY A 122 3.09 1.27 11.84
C GLY A 122 4.39 1.92 12.32
N VAL A 123 5.52 1.21 12.37
CA VAL A 123 6.83 1.80 12.73
C VAL A 123 7.30 2.90 11.76
N LEU A 124 6.78 2.92 10.52
CA LEU A 124 6.96 3.98 9.53
C LEU A 124 5.72 4.88 9.39
N SER A 125 4.83 4.91 10.38
CA SER A 125 3.70 5.84 10.43
C SER A 125 4.14 7.27 10.73
N MET A 126 3.29 8.24 10.40
CA MET A 126 3.51 9.65 10.74
C MET A 126 3.56 9.87 12.25
N ALA A 127 2.79 9.10 13.03
CA ALA A 127 2.80 9.16 14.49
C ALA A 127 4.16 8.76 15.09
N ASN A 128 4.88 7.84 14.43
CA ASN A 128 6.20 7.36 14.85
C ASN A 128 7.36 8.09 14.14
N ALA A 129 7.07 9.02 13.23
CA ALA A 129 8.08 9.81 12.55
C ALA A 129 8.63 10.89 13.50
N PRO A 130 9.97 11.07 13.58
CA PRO A 130 10.58 12.10 14.43
C PRO A 130 10.09 13.53 14.14
N ASN A 131 9.55 13.76 12.93
CA ASN A 131 8.90 15.01 12.55
C ASN A 131 7.89 14.77 11.42
N ALA A 132 6.61 14.61 11.76
CA ALA A 132 5.52 14.38 10.81
C ALA A 132 5.38 15.49 9.76
N ARG A 133 5.61 16.76 10.14
CA ARG A 133 5.51 17.94 9.25
C ARG A 133 6.66 18.02 8.24
N THR A 134 7.82 17.49 8.62
CA THR A 134 9.00 17.36 7.76
C THR A 134 8.79 16.28 6.70
N TRP A 135 8.09 15.19 7.02
CA TRP A 135 7.88 14.07 6.09
C TRP A 135 7.19 14.47 4.77
N GLU A 136 6.18 15.34 4.83
CA GLU A 136 5.44 15.79 3.64
C GLU A 136 6.24 16.81 2.81
N ARG A 137 6.82 17.85 3.43
CA ARG A 137 7.45 18.96 2.71
C ARG A 137 8.88 18.65 2.23
N LEU A 138 9.66 17.88 2.99
CA LEU A 138 11.03 17.51 2.58
C LEU A 138 11.05 16.42 1.52
N ASN A 139 10.07 15.49 1.49
CA ASN A 139 10.03 14.48 0.43
C ASN A 139 9.81 15.11 -0.94
N TYR A 140 8.85 16.02 -1.07
CA TYR A 140 8.59 16.71 -2.34
C TYR A 140 9.80 17.49 -2.83
N ALA A 141 10.42 18.30 -1.96
CA ALA A 141 11.62 19.06 -2.31
C ALA A 141 12.81 18.16 -2.67
N ARG A 142 13.04 17.06 -1.92
CA ARG A 142 14.13 16.11 -2.21
C ARG A 142 13.91 15.34 -3.51
N LEU A 143 12.68 14.91 -3.81
CA LEU A 143 12.35 14.22 -5.06
C LEU A 143 12.63 15.10 -6.27
N LEU A 144 12.23 16.38 -6.22
CA LEU A 144 12.50 17.33 -7.31
C LEU A 144 13.99 17.65 -7.45
N HIS A 145 14.74 17.76 -6.35
CA HIS A 145 16.18 17.97 -6.41
C HIS A 145 16.97 16.74 -6.86
N GLY A 146 16.42 15.53 -6.68
CA GLY A 146 17.00 14.26 -7.11
C GLY A 146 16.60 13.83 -8.52
N TRP A 147 15.71 14.57 -9.21
CA TRP A 147 15.34 14.32 -10.59
C TRP A 147 16.42 14.89 -11.53
N LYS A 148 17.51 14.13 -11.69
CA LYS A 148 18.54 14.34 -12.71
C LYS A 148 18.98 12.99 -13.28
#